data_AF-A0A438JW31-F1
#
_entry.id   AF-A0A438JW31-F1
#
_cell.length_a   1.000
_cell.length_b   1.000
_cell.length_c   1.000
_cell.angle_alpha   90.00
_cell.angle_beta   90.00
_cell.angle_gamma   90.00
#
_symmetry.space_group_name_H-M   'P 1'
#
loop_
_entity.id
_entity.type
_entity.pdbx_description
1 polymer ?
#
loop_
_entity_poly.entity_id
_entity_poly.type
_entity_poly.pdbx_seq_one_letter_code
_entity_poly.pdbx_strand_id
1 'polypeptide(L)'
;MAIKSTPFSFHNNNQYIRASGRVCHESQNYAFCIQALESDPKTPAAKDYMDLAVISLNLGISNATDTRSYINDMYESPGTDPSKKPALKGCISGYDGAVGSFKVLWGTEAGSFDCKL
;
A
#
# COMPACT_ATOMS: atom_id res chain seq x y z
N MET A 1 9.30 5.37 9.99
CA MET A 1 7.97 4.83 10.35
C MET A 1 8.19 3.43 10.89
N ALA A 2 7.93 3.22 12.18
CA ALA A 2 8.06 1.92 12.79
C ALA A 2 6.89 1.06 12.35
N ILE A 3 7.18 -0.06 11.69
CA ILE A 3 6.25 -1.17 11.54
C ILE A 3 5.91 -1.56 12.98
N LYS A 4 4.74 -1.14 13.49
CA LYS A 4 4.34 -1.51 14.84
C LYS A 4 4.20 -3.02 14.83
N SER A 5 5.13 -3.69 15.49
CA SER A 5 5.15 -5.12 15.75
C SER A 5 3.97 -5.45 16.66
N THR A 6 2.78 -5.60 16.07
CA THR A 6 1.67 -6.29 16.71
C THR A 6 2.03 -7.77 16.85
N PRO A 7 1.64 -8.43 17.94
CA PRO A 7 1.93 -9.84 18.14
C PRO A 7 1.28 -10.67 17.03
N PHE A 8 2.09 -11.47 16.33
CA PHE A 8 1.66 -12.41 15.30
C PHE A 8 0.51 -13.28 15.81
N SER A 9 -0.70 -13.01 15.32
CA SER A 9 -1.86 -13.89 15.52
C SER A 9 -1.98 -14.77 14.28
N PHE A 10 -1.32 -15.93 14.31
CA PHE A 10 -1.46 -16.96 13.28
C PHE A 10 -2.88 -17.54 13.32
N HIS A 11 -3.82 -16.93 12.61
CA HIS A 11 -5.08 -17.59 12.29
C HIS A 11 -4.80 -18.62 11.19
N ASN A 12 -4.94 -19.90 11.51
CA ASN A 12 -4.54 -21.01 10.62
C ASN A 12 -5.72 -21.43 9.72
N ASN A 13 -5.98 -20.67 8.65
CA ASN A 13 -6.83 -21.06 7.54
C ASN A 13 -5.99 -21.41 6.29
N ASN A 14 -5.95 -22.68 5.90
CA ASN A 14 -5.11 -23.18 4.79
C ASN A 14 -5.32 -22.41 3.46
N GLN A 15 -6.50 -21.80 3.26
CA GLN A 15 -6.79 -21.04 2.05
C GLN A 15 -6.02 -19.69 1.97
N TYR A 16 -5.90 -18.92 3.06
CA TYR A 16 -5.23 -17.61 3.02
C TYR A 16 -3.73 -17.75 2.75
N ILE A 17 -3.05 -18.69 3.43
CA ILE A 17 -1.59 -18.89 3.31
C ILE A 17 -1.24 -19.15 1.84
N ARG A 18 -2.06 -19.96 1.18
CA ARG A 18 -1.88 -20.32 -0.23
C ARG A 18 -2.19 -19.19 -1.20
N ALA A 19 -3.09 -18.28 -0.84
CA ALA A 19 -3.45 -17.13 -1.68
C ALA A 19 -2.40 -16.02 -1.54
N SER A 20 -2.05 -15.61 -0.31
CA SER A 20 -0.99 -14.63 -0.05
C SER A 20 0.36 -15.10 -0.60
N GLY A 21 0.70 -16.38 -0.42
CA GLY A 21 1.94 -16.94 -0.96
C GLY A 21 2.01 -16.87 -2.49
N ARG A 22 0.90 -17.09 -3.20
CA ARG A 22 0.85 -16.97 -4.67
C ARG A 22 0.94 -15.52 -5.12
N VAL A 23 0.15 -14.63 -4.54
CA VAL A 23 0.18 -13.19 -4.87
C VAL A 23 1.57 -12.61 -4.63
N CYS A 24 2.20 -12.94 -3.51
CA CYS A 24 3.52 -12.42 -3.19
C CYS A 24 4.65 -13.02 -4.02
N HIS A 25 4.46 -14.19 -4.64
CA HIS A 25 5.45 -14.76 -5.56
C HIS A 25 5.59 -13.93 -6.84
N GLU A 26 4.50 -13.27 -7.27
CA GLU A 26 4.50 -12.36 -8.42
C GLU A 26 5.03 -10.96 -8.07
N SER A 27 5.33 -10.71 -6.79
CA SER A 27 5.85 -9.42 -6.34
C SER A 27 7.38 -9.34 -6.49
N GLN A 28 7.90 -8.14 -6.69
CA GLN A 28 9.35 -7.90 -6.72
C GLN A 28 10.04 -8.22 -5.39
N ASN A 29 9.30 -8.20 -4.28
CA ASN A 29 9.82 -8.50 -2.95
C ASN A 29 8.81 -9.31 -2.16
N TYR A 30 8.97 -10.63 -2.21
CA TYR A 30 8.12 -11.60 -1.51
C TYR A 30 7.99 -11.32 -0.02
N ALA A 31 9.11 -11.10 0.67
CA ALA A 31 9.12 -10.91 2.13
C ALA A 31 8.38 -9.63 2.52
N PHE A 32 8.60 -8.53 1.79
CA PHE A 32 7.88 -7.28 1.99
C PHE A 32 6.38 -7.46 1.73
N CYS A 33 6.00 -8.17 0.66
CA CYS A 33 4.60 -8.41 0.34
C CYS A 33 3.87 -9.17 1.46
N ILE A 34 4.45 -10.24 1.99
CA ILE A 34 3.87 -11.00 3.10
C ILE A 34 3.69 -10.10 4.33
N GLN A 35 4.75 -9.37 4.71
CA GLN A 35 4.69 -8.46 5.85
C GLN A 35 3.65 -7.34 5.67
N ALA A 36 3.54 -6.80 4.45
CA ALA A 36 2.55 -5.77 4.14
C ALA A 36 1.13 -6.31 4.31
N LEU A 37 0.81 -7.47 3.71
CA LEU A 37 -0.50 -8.10 3.86
C LEU A 37 -0.80 -8.41 5.33
N GLU A 38 0.14 -9.01 6.06
CA GLU A 38 -0.03 -9.35 7.48
C GLU A 38 -0.19 -8.13 8.41
N SER A 39 0.17 -6.93 7.95
CA SER A 39 -0.07 -5.69 8.70
C SER A 39 -1.54 -5.29 8.77
N ASP A 40 -2.39 -5.77 7.85
CA ASP A 40 -3.84 -5.59 7.93
C ASP A 40 -4.48 -6.78 8.67
N PRO A 41 -5.17 -6.55 9.81
CA PRO A 41 -5.81 -7.62 10.58
C PRO A 41 -6.94 -8.34 9.84
N LYS A 42 -7.42 -7.82 8.70
CA LYS A 42 -8.44 -8.45 7.86
C LYS A 42 -7.85 -9.51 6.91
N THR A 43 -6.55 -9.50 6.68
CA THR A 43 -5.87 -10.44 5.75
C THR A 43 -6.17 -11.91 6.02
N PRO A 44 -6.17 -12.40 7.28
CA PRO A 44 -6.50 -13.80 7.54
C PRO A 44 -7.96 -14.18 7.22
N ALA A 45 -8.85 -13.18 7.10
CA ALA A 45 -10.27 -13.37 6.78
C ALA A 45 -10.59 -13.25 5.27
N ALA A 46 -9.59 -12.95 4.44
CA ALA A 46 -9.75 -12.87 2.99
C ALA A 46 -10.19 -14.23 2.41
N LYS A 47 -11.28 -14.23 1.64
CA LYS A 47 -11.89 -15.43 1.05
C LYS A 47 -11.34 -15.74 -0.34
N ASP A 48 -10.93 -14.71 -1.06
CA ASP A 48 -10.43 -14.79 -2.42
C ASP A 48 -9.38 -13.72 -2.73
N TYR A 49 -8.93 -13.68 -3.98
CA TYR A 49 -7.94 -12.71 -4.44
C TYR A 49 -8.48 -11.28 -4.50
N MET A 50 -9.80 -11.08 -4.60
CA MET A 50 -10.39 -9.74 -4.61
C MET A 50 -10.31 -9.13 -3.21
N ASP A 51 -10.57 -9.91 -2.16
CA ASP A 51 -10.36 -9.46 -0.78
C ASP A 51 -8.89 -9.05 -0.54
N LEU A 52 -7.93 -9.83 -1.05
CA LEU A 52 -6.50 -9.49 -0.94
C LEU A 52 -6.11 -8.25 -1.77
N ALA A 53 -6.70 -8.07 -2.95
CA ALA A 53 -6.47 -6.89 -3.78
C ALA A 53 -7.01 -5.62 -3.09
N VAL A 54 -8.21 -5.70 -2.53
CA VAL A 54 -8.85 -4.66 -1.69
C VAL A 54 -7.95 -4.34 -0.50
N ILE A 55 -7.46 -5.33 0.25
CA ILE A 55 -6.52 -5.06 1.35
C ILE A 55 -5.24 -4.36 0.85
N SER A 56 -4.65 -4.86 -0.23
CA SER A 56 -3.42 -4.29 -0.82
C SER A 56 -3.60 -2.84 -1.27
N LEU A 57 -4.72 -2.53 -1.91
CA LEU A 57 -5.06 -1.16 -2.34
C LEU A 57 -5.24 -0.22 -1.16
N ASN A 58 -5.90 -0.67 -0.08
CA ASN A 58 -6.04 0.12 1.14
C ASN A 58 -4.68 0.42 1.79
N LEU A 59 -3.81 -0.59 1.88
CA LEU A 59 -2.45 -0.42 2.39
C LEU A 59 -1.66 0.57 1.52
N GLY A 60 -1.80 0.47 0.19
CA GLY A 60 -1.23 1.42 -0.77
C GLY A 60 -1.72 2.85 -0.58
N ILE A 61 -3.03 3.05 -0.43
CA ILE A 61 -3.64 4.37 -0.15
C ILE A 61 -3.10 4.94 1.15
N SER A 62 -3.10 4.15 2.23
CA SER A 62 -2.63 4.60 3.54
C SER A 62 -1.16 5.02 3.47
N ASN A 63 -0.30 4.15 2.94
CA ASN A 63 1.14 4.41 2.87
C ASN A 63 1.46 5.61 1.96
N ALA A 64 0.80 5.72 0.81
CA ALA A 64 0.96 6.86 -0.08
C ALA A 64 0.50 8.17 0.56
N THR A 65 -0.62 8.15 1.30
CA THR A 65 -1.14 9.32 2.02
C THR A 65 -0.22 9.75 3.16
N ASP A 66 0.30 8.79 3.93
CA ASP A 66 1.24 9.05 5.02
C ASP A 66 2.56 9.62 4.49
N THR A 67 3.08 9.04 3.40
CA THR A 67 4.31 9.51 2.76
C THR A 67 4.13 10.91 2.16
N ARG A 68 3.00 11.17 1.49
CA ARG A 68 2.64 12.50 1.01
C ARG A 68 2.65 13.52 2.15
N SER A 69 2.02 13.20 3.27
CA SER A 69 1.92 14.09 4.44
C SER A 69 3.31 14.37 5.02
N TYR A 70 4.13 13.33 5.20
CA TYR A 70 5.52 13.48 5.65
C TYR A 70 6.36 14.37 4.72
N ILE A 71 6.20 14.22 3.40
CA ILE A 71 6.89 15.07 2.43
C ILE A 71 6.37 16.51 2.47
N ASN A 72 5.08 16.71 2.70
CA ASN A 72 4.52 18.05 2.89
C ASN A 72 5.11 18.73 4.13
N ASP A 73 5.20 18.03 5.25
CA ASP A 73 5.84 18.55 6.47
C ASP A 73 7.30 18.95 6.22
N MET A 74 8.05 18.12 5.48
CA MET A 74 9.40 18.47 5.04
C MET A 74 9.42 19.70 4.13
N TYR A 75 8.48 19.82 3.19
CA TYR A 75 8.39 20.96 2.28
C TYR A 75 8.10 22.28 3.01
N GLU A 76 7.21 22.24 4.01
CA GLU A 76 6.79 23.39 4.80
C GLU A 76 7.80 23.77 5.90
N SER A 77 8.65 22.84 6.32
CA SER A 77 9.66 23.07 7.36
C SER A 77 10.55 24.30 7.05
N PRO A 78 10.72 25.23 8.02
CA PRO A 78 11.57 26.41 7.84
C PRO A 78 13.04 26.10 7.55
N GLY A 79 13.52 24.93 7.99
CA GLY A 79 14.91 24.49 7.81
C GLY A 79 15.19 23.83 6.45
N THR A 80 14.17 23.67 5.61
CA THR A 80 14.33 23.01 4.32
C THR A 80 15.01 23.91 3.32
N ASP A 81 16.14 23.41 2.81
CA ASP A 81 16.90 24.03 1.72
C ASP A 81 15.98 24.41 0.55
N PRO A 82 15.91 25.71 0.18
CA PRO A 82 15.08 26.18 -0.92
C PRO A 82 15.31 25.44 -2.24
N SER A 83 16.53 24.96 -2.50
CA SER A 83 16.86 24.20 -3.72
C SER A 83 16.13 22.84 -3.79
N LYS A 84 15.71 22.28 -2.65
CA LYS A 84 14.99 21.00 -2.56
C LYS A 84 13.49 21.15 -2.69
N LYS A 85 12.95 22.36 -2.48
CA LYS A 85 11.50 22.61 -2.51
C LYS A 85 10.81 22.22 -3.83
N PRO A 86 11.39 22.47 -5.02
CA PRO A 86 10.80 22.02 -6.28
C PRO A 86 10.66 20.49 -6.36
N ALA A 87 11.69 19.76 -5.93
CA ALA A 87 11.66 18.30 -5.93
C ALA A 87 10.62 17.76 -4.94
N LEU A 88 10.58 18.29 -3.72
CA LEU A 88 9.58 17.91 -2.71
C LEU A 88 8.15 18.18 -3.19
N LYS A 89 7.91 19.33 -3.84
CA LYS A 89 6.62 19.63 -4.46
C LYS A 89 6.25 18.62 -5.55
N GLY A 90 7.21 18.24 -6.40
CA GLY A 90 7.04 17.19 -7.39
C GLY A 90 6.66 15.84 -6.74
N CYS A 91 7.31 15.47 -5.63
CA CYS A 91 6.97 14.27 -4.89
C CYS A 91 5.55 14.34 -4.29
N ILE A 92 5.13 15.46 -3.71
CA ILE A 92 3.76 15.65 -3.20
C ILE A 92 2.74 15.38 -4.32
N SER A 93 2.93 16.00 -5.49
CA SER A 93 2.04 15.77 -6.64
C SER A 93 2.08 14.32 -7.14
N GLY A 94 3.25 13.67 -7.11
CA GLY A 94 3.38 12.25 -7.45
C GLY A 94 2.59 11.35 -6.51
N TYR A 95 2.66 11.59 -5.20
CA TYR A 95 1.88 10.84 -4.22
C TYR A 95 0.39 11.17 -4.24
N ASP A 96 -0.01 12.41 -4.57
CA ASP A 96 -1.40 12.75 -4.88
C ASP A 96 -1.93 11.91 -6.05
N GLY A 97 -1.13 11.78 -7.11
CA GLY A 97 -1.43 10.92 -8.25
C GLY A 97 -1.60 9.45 -7.83
N ALA A 98 -0.65 8.91 -7.04
CA ALA A 98 -0.72 7.52 -6.57
C ALA A 98 -1.97 7.25 -5.72
N VAL A 99 -2.31 8.14 -4.78
CA VAL A 99 -3.54 8.03 -3.97
C VAL A 99 -4.78 8.10 -4.86
N GLY A 100 -4.81 9.00 -5.84
CA GLY A 100 -5.89 9.10 -6.82
C GLY A 100 -6.06 7.80 -7.60
N SER A 101 -4.97 7.27 -8.16
CA SER A 101 -4.97 6.01 -8.90
C SER A 101 -5.49 4.85 -8.06
N PHE A 102 -5.05 4.72 -6.80
CA PHE A 102 -5.56 3.65 -5.93
C PHE A 102 -7.04 3.80 -5.59
N LYS A 103 -7.54 5.03 -5.38
CA LYS A 103 -8.95 5.28 -5.05
C LYS A 103 -9.91 5.05 -6.21
N VAL A 104 -9.52 5.34 -7.45
CA VAL A 104 -10.35 5.06 -8.63
C VAL A 104 -10.73 3.58 -8.68
N LEU A 105 -9.80 2.71 -8.31
CA LEU A 105 -9.97 1.26 -8.30
C LEU A 105 -10.86 0.76 -7.17
N TRP A 106 -10.99 1.56 -6.11
CA TRP A 106 -11.90 1.31 -5.00
C TRP A 106 -13.34 1.67 -5.35
N GLY A 107 -13.53 2.70 -6.17
CA GLY A 107 -14.84 3.27 -6.50
C GLY A 107 -15.62 2.54 -7.59
N THR A 108 -14.96 1.64 -8.34
CA THR A 108 -15.61 0.76 -9.30
C THR A 108 -15.63 -0.66 -8.75
N GLU A 109 -16.83 -1.21 -8.52
CA GLU A 109 -17.06 -2.64 -8.29
C GLU A 109 -16.17 -3.46 -9.23
N ALA A 110 -15.21 -4.22 -8.68
CA ALA A 110 -14.39 -5.24 -9.34
C ALA A 110 -14.31 -5.10 -10.89
N GLY A 111 -13.74 -3.99 -11.37
CA GLY A 111 -13.77 -3.62 -12.79
C GLY A 111 -12.38 -3.68 -13.40
N SER A 112 -12.10 -4.78 -14.09
CA SER A 112 -10.98 -5.07 -15.01
C SER A 112 -9.80 -4.09 -15.03
N PHE A 113 -8.67 -4.55 -14.50
CA PHE A 113 -7.36 -4.06 -14.94
C PHE A 113 -6.83 -4.94 -16.06
N ASP A 114 -7.18 -4.61 -17.29
CA ASP A 114 -6.36 -4.98 -18.44
C ASP A 114 -5.13 -4.08 -18.47
N CYS A 115 -4.10 -4.42 -17.69
CA CYS A 115 -2.75 -4.02 -18.02
C CYS A 115 -2.25 -4.94 -19.14
N LYS A 116 -2.54 -4.60 -20.40
CA LYS A 116 -1.76 -5.16 -21.52
C LYS A 116 -0.40 -4.47 -21.56
N LEU A 117 0.64 -5.30 -21.44
CA LEU A 117 2.03 -4.99 -21.75
C LEU A 117 2.18 -4.46 -23.19
#